data_AF-Q8T976-F1
#
_entry.id   AF-Q8T976-F1
#
_cell.length_a   1.000
_cell.length_b   1.000
_cell.length_c   1.000
_cell.angle_alpha   90.00
_cell.angle_beta   90.00
_cell.angle_gamma   90.00
#
_symmetry.space_group_name_H-M   'P 1'
#
loop_
_entity.id
_entity.type
_entity.pdbx_description
1 polymer ?
#
loop_
_entity_poly.entity_id
_entity_poly.type
_entity_poly.pdbx_seq_one_letter_code
_entity_poly.pdbx_strand_id
1 'polypeptide(L)'
;PISYFSLNHSFVVVWQIERQGKPKMDAPTIKLESSDGVIFSTEVKAAKLSETIKTMLEVSAVENDENAVVPLPKVNAFILDKILTWAYHHKDDDDQAAEGEELTPQSPHDISPWDANFINVDQPILFEITVAANYLEIKGLEDLCCKTLANMIRGKTPEEIRQTFNIEDDLPIDTAELGEDL
;
A
#
# COMPACT_ATOMS: atom_id res chain seq x y z
N PRO A 1 -29.41 -15.43 16.54
CA PRO A 1 -27.94 -15.36 16.68
C PRO A 1 -27.26 -16.40 15.79
N ILE A 2 -26.94 -16.02 14.56
CA ILE A 2 -26.20 -16.86 13.62
C ILE A 2 -24.84 -16.17 13.45
N SER A 3 -23.80 -16.89 13.85
CA SER A 3 -22.41 -16.41 13.92
C SER A 3 -21.82 -16.22 12.52
N TYR A 4 -21.37 -15.00 12.25
CA TYR A 4 -20.56 -14.65 11.08
C TYR A 4 -19.12 -15.14 11.29
N PHE A 5 -18.83 -16.39 10.94
CA PHE A 5 -17.46 -16.93 10.88
C PHE A 5 -17.39 -18.04 9.83
N SER A 6 -17.51 -17.71 8.54
CA SER A 6 -17.14 -18.67 7.48
C SER A 6 -17.06 -18.05 6.08
N LEU A 7 -16.24 -17.01 5.87
CA LEU A 7 -15.92 -16.52 4.52
C LEU A 7 -14.50 -15.96 4.47
N ASN A 8 -13.48 -16.75 4.82
CA ASN A 8 -12.07 -16.36 4.59
C ASN A 8 -11.15 -17.53 4.17
N HIS A 9 -11.60 -18.79 4.26
CA HIS A 9 -10.76 -19.93 3.89
C HIS A 9 -10.66 -20.13 2.36
N SER A 10 -11.74 -19.86 1.62
CA SER A 10 -11.78 -20.08 0.17
C SER A 10 -10.91 -19.10 -0.61
N PHE A 11 -10.75 -17.86 -0.16
CA PHE A 11 -9.92 -16.87 -0.85
C PHE A 11 -8.42 -17.12 -0.68
N VAL A 12 -7.97 -17.52 0.52
CA VAL A 12 -6.58 -17.91 0.78
C VAL A 12 -6.17 -19.11 -0.08
N VAL A 13 -7.06 -20.10 -0.21
CA VAL A 13 -6.82 -21.29 -1.04
C VAL A 13 -6.79 -20.95 -2.52
N VAL A 14 -7.67 -20.06 -3.02
CA VAL A 14 -7.66 -19.60 -4.41
C VAL A 14 -6.40 -18.80 -4.73
N TRP A 15 -5.96 -17.92 -3.83
CA TRP A 15 -4.68 -17.20 -3.93
C TRP A 15 -3.47 -18.14 -3.99
N GLN A 16 -3.50 -19.22 -3.20
CA GLN A 16 -2.42 -20.21 -3.18
C GLN A 16 -2.40 -21.11 -4.43
N ILE A 17 -3.55 -21.33 -5.07
CA ILE A 17 -3.71 -22.15 -6.27
C ILE A 17 -3.31 -21.38 -7.54
N GLU A 18 -3.67 -20.11 -7.69
CA GLU A 18 -3.33 -19.32 -8.88
C GLU A 18 -1.82 -19.05 -9.02
N ARG A 19 -1.04 -19.18 -7.93
CA ARG A 19 0.43 -19.14 -7.96
C ARG A 19 1.10 -20.39 -8.56
N GLN A 20 0.42 -21.53 -8.63
CA GLN A 20 1.05 -22.80 -9.03
C GLN A 20 1.21 -22.99 -10.56
N GLY A 21 0.93 -21.95 -11.36
CA GLY A 21 0.81 -22.06 -12.82
C GLY A 21 2.07 -21.85 -13.69
N LYS A 22 3.24 -21.46 -13.15
CA LYS A 22 4.47 -21.32 -13.96
C LYS A 22 5.71 -21.78 -13.19
N PRO A 23 6.58 -22.65 -13.77
CA PRO A 23 7.83 -23.02 -13.12
C PRO A 23 8.83 -21.88 -13.32
N LYS A 24 9.12 -21.13 -12.25
CA LYS A 24 10.22 -20.16 -12.19
C LYS A 24 11.11 -20.60 -11.03
N MET A 25 12.42 -20.72 -11.29
CA MET A 25 13.44 -21.16 -10.33
C MET A 25 13.18 -20.60 -8.93
N ASP A 26 13.30 -21.45 -7.90
CA ASP A 26 12.91 -21.17 -6.50
C ASP A 26 13.41 -19.80 -6.01
N ALA A 27 12.57 -18.78 -6.19
CA ALA A 27 12.87 -17.45 -5.70
C ALA A 27 12.79 -17.50 -4.17
N PRO A 28 13.76 -16.91 -3.45
CA PRO A 28 13.75 -16.95 -2.00
C PRO A 28 12.47 -16.31 -1.47
N THR A 29 11.76 -17.00 -0.59
CA THR A 29 10.50 -16.55 0.02
C THR A 29 10.64 -16.33 1.51
N ILE A 30 9.88 -15.37 2.05
CA ILE A 30 9.77 -15.12 3.49
C ILE A 30 8.32 -15.23 3.96
N LYS A 31 8.15 -15.41 5.27
CA LYS A 31 6.85 -15.45 5.94
C LYS A 31 6.63 -14.15 6.72
N LEU A 32 5.51 -13.49 6.48
CA LEU A 32 5.07 -12.28 7.17
C LEU A 32 3.79 -12.59 7.95
N GLU A 33 3.70 -12.17 9.21
CA GLU A 33 2.48 -12.33 10.03
C GLU A 33 1.80 -10.99 10.22
N SER A 34 0.52 -10.88 9.87
CA SER A 34 -0.29 -9.69 10.10
C SER A 34 -0.70 -9.54 11.57
N SER A 35 -1.23 -8.36 11.92
CA SER A 35 -1.67 -8.06 13.29
C SER A 35 -2.80 -8.93 13.82
N ASP A 36 -3.58 -9.55 12.92
CA ASP A 36 -4.65 -10.51 13.18
C ASP A 36 -4.21 -11.98 13.07
N GLY A 37 -2.89 -12.22 13.00
CA GLY A 37 -2.28 -13.55 13.07
C GLY A 37 -2.33 -14.37 11.77
N VAL A 38 -2.59 -13.71 10.64
CA VAL A 38 -2.58 -14.38 9.32
C VAL A 38 -1.15 -14.36 8.77
N ILE A 39 -0.66 -15.52 8.34
CA ILE A 39 0.68 -15.66 7.78
C ILE A 39 0.62 -15.63 6.25
N PHE A 40 1.41 -14.75 5.65
CA PHE A 40 1.59 -14.59 4.22
C PHE A 40 2.98 -15.07 3.81
N SER A 41 3.08 -15.81 2.70
CA SER A 41 4.35 -16.13 2.07
C SER A 41 4.54 -15.24 0.85
N THR A 42 5.67 -14.55 0.75
CA THR A 42 5.99 -13.67 -0.38
C THR A 42 7.45 -13.78 -0.78
N GLU A 43 7.77 -13.38 -2.01
CA GLU A 43 9.15 -13.33 -2.49
C GLU A 43 9.95 -12.27 -1.72
N VAL A 44 11.20 -12.58 -1.40
CA VAL A 44 12.13 -11.65 -0.74
C VAL A 44 12.28 -10.36 -1.54
N LYS A 45 12.28 -10.43 -2.88
CA LYS A 45 12.40 -9.23 -3.72
C LYS A 45 11.24 -8.25 -3.53
N ALA A 46 10.00 -8.76 -3.56
CA ALA A 46 8.82 -7.95 -3.31
C ALA A 46 8.80 -7.43 -1.85
N ALA A 47 9.20 -8.25 -0.89
CA ALA A 47 9.29 -7.83 0.51
C ALA A 47 10.35 -6.75 0.76
N LYS A 48 11.46 -6.77 0.01
CA LYS A 48 12.56 -5.80 0.12
C LYS A 48 12.19 -4.40 -0.41
N LEU A 49 11.05 -4.24 -1.08
CA LEU A 49 10.48 -2.91 -1.35
C LEU A 49 10.09 -2.16 -0.07
N SER A 50 9.89 -2.89 1.04
CA SER A 50 9.76 -2.31 2.38
C SER A 50 11.14 -2.19 3.02
N GLU A 51 11.58 -0.96 3.29
CA GLU A 51 12.83 -0.72 3.99
C GLU A 51 12.79 -1.25 5.44
N THR A 52 11.61 -1.22 6.07
CA THR A 52 11.41 -1.81 7.41
C THR A 52 11.67 -3.32 7.40
N ILE A 53 11.06 -4.05 6.45
CA ILE A 53 11.23 -5.51 6.34
C ILE A 53 12.68 -5.84 5.95
N LYS A 54 13.25 -5.12 4.99
CA LYS A 54 14.66 -5.28 4.58
C LYS A 54 15.61 -5.13 5.77
N THR A 55 15.46 -4.08 6.56
CA THR A 55 16.27 -3.87 7.77
C THR A 55 16.07 -5.01 8.79
N MET A 56 14.84 -5.48 8.98
CA MET A 56 14.58 -6.63 9.88
C MET A 56 15.26 -7.91 9.42
N LEU A 57 15.27 -8.18 8.11
CA LEU A 57 15.93 -9.36 7.52
C LEU A 57 17.46 -9.30 7.70
N GLU A 58 18.06 -8.13 7.46
CA GLU A 58 19.51 -7.90 7.59
C GLU A 58 19.98 -8.03 9.05
N VAL A 59 19.25 -7.44 10.00
CA VAL A 59 19.62 -7.44 11.42
C VAL A 59 19.45 -8.83 12.06
N SER A 60 18.41 -9.56 11.68
CA SER A 60 18.03 -10.80 12.36
C SER A 60 18.68 -12.05 11.77
N ALA A 61 19.51 -11.91 10.72
CA ALA A 61 20.04 -13.03 9.91
C ALA A 61 18.94 -14.01 9.43
N VAL A 62 17.71 -13.51 9.31
CA VAL A 62 16.49 -14.26 8.97
C VAL A 62 16.51 -14.72 7.52
N GLU A 63 17.35 -14.14 6.67
CA GLU A 63 17.52 -14.57 5.28
C GLU A 63 17.94 -16.05 5.15
N ASN A 64 18.51 -16.68 6.19
CA ASN A 64 18.92 -18.08 6.19
C ASN A 64 17.99 -19.02 7.01
N ASP A 65 16.88 -18.51 7.56
CA ASP A 65 15.93 -19.31 8.33
C ASP A 65 14.55 -19.35 7.65
N GLU A 66 14.28 -20.44 6.92
CA GLU A 66 13.02 -20.68 6.22
C GLU A 66 11.79 -20.79 7.16
N ASN A 67 12.02 -20.91 8.47
CA ASN A 67 10.97 -20.98 9.49
C ASN A 67 10.74 -19.65 10.21
N ALA A 68 11.60 -18.65 10.00
CA ALA A 68 11.41 -17.35 10.61
C ALA A 68 10.18 -16.64 10.02
N VAL A 69 9.38 -16.06 10.92
CA VAL A 69 8.18 -15.30 10.61
C VAL A 69 8.41 -13.87 11.08
N VAL A 70 8.23 -12.91 10.18
CA VAL A 70 8.37 -11.48 10.49
C VAL A 70 7.01 -10.92 10.91
N PRO A 71 6.82 -10.53 12.19
CA PRO A 71 5.54 -10.01 12.65
C PRO A 71 5.35 -8.54 12.27
N LEU A 72 4.18 -8.20 11.75
CA LEU A 72 3.75 -6.86 11.34
C LEU A 72 2.54 -6.41 12.17
N PRO A 73 2.74 -6.04 13.44
CA PRO A 73 1.66 -5.85 14.42
C PRO A 73 0.74 -4.64 14.13
N LYS A 74 1.11 -3.77 13.19
CA LYS A 74 0.34 -2.57 12.83
C LYS A 74 -0.46 -2.72 11.53
N VAL A 75 -0.39 -3.86 10.85
CA VAL A 75 -1.04 -4.07 9.55
C VAL A 75 -1.90 -5.33 9.61
N ASN A 76 -3.20 -5.19 9.38
CA ASN A 76 -4.13 -6.32 9.33
C ASN A 76 -3.95 -7.13 8.02
N ALA A 77 -4.49 -8.34 7.97
CA ALA A 77 -4.35 -9.24 6.82
C ALA A 77 -4.86 -8.63 5.51
N PHE A 78 -5.99 -7.92 5.55
CA PHE A 78 -6.61 -7.34 4.35
C PHE A 78 -5.75 -6.26 3.71
N ILE A 79 -5.19 -5.37 4.52
CA ILE A 79 -4.30 -4.32 4.05
C ILE A 79 -2.95 -4.90 3.61
N LEU A 80 -2.44 -5.88 4.36
CA LEU A 80 -1.19 -6.56 3.99
C LEU A 80 -1.30 -7.27 2.64
N ASP A 81 -2.41 -7.94 2.35
CA ASP A 81 -2.66 -8.58 1.05
C ASP A 81 -2.60 -7.60 -0.12
N LYS A 82 -3.21 -6.42 0.05
CA LYS A 82 -3.16 -5.34 -0.96
C LYS A 82 -1.74 -4.81 -1.14
N ILE A 83 -1.02 -4.57 -0.05
CA ILE A 83 0.37 -4.11 -0.11
C ILE A 83 1.25 -5.13 -0.84
N LEU A 84 1.09 -6.42 -0.53
CA LEU A 84 1.85 -7.48 -1.19
C LEU A 84 1.49 -7.62 -2.67
N THR A 85 0.24 -7.38 -3.05
CA THR A 85 -0.19 -7.34 -4.44
C THR A 85 0.52 -6.22 -5.20
N TRP A 86 0.58 -5.02 -4.62
CA TRP A 86 1.30 -3.88 -5.19
C TRP A 86 2.80 -4.16 -5.30
N ALA A 87 3.40 -4.65 -4.22
CA ALA A 87 4.82 -4.95 -4.13
C ALA A 87 5.23 -6.03 -5.15
N TYR A 88 4.38 -7.03 -5.39
CA TYR A 88 4.67 -8.06 -6.38
C TYR A 88 4.66 -7.53 -7.82
N HIS A 89 3.80 -6.54 -8.12
CA HIS A 89 3.76 -5.90 -9.44
C HIS A 89 5.02 -5.05 -9.69
N HIS A 90 5.47 -4.30 -8.68
CA HIS A 90 6.54 -3.31 -8.81
C HIS A 90 7.94 -3.83 -8.44
N LYS A 91 8.07 -5.12 -8.09
CA LYS A 91 9.34 -5.71 -7.62
C LYS A 91 10.49 -5.64 -8.64
N ASP A 92 10.17 -5.45 -9.92
CA ASP A 92 11.12 -5.46 -11.03
C ASP A 92 11.28 -4.07 -11.69
N ASP A 93 10.67 -3.02 -11.12
CA ASP A 93 10.63 -1.70 -11.75
C ASP A 93 11.98 -0.99 -11.71
N ASP A 94 12.71 -1.12 -10.59
CA ASP A 94 14.06 -0.55 -10.45
C ASP A 94 15.04 -1.14 -11.47
N ASP A 95 14.92 -2.44 -11.77
CA ASP A 95 15.76 -3.11 -12.75
C ASP A 95 15.43 -2.65 -14.19
N GLN A 96 14.14 -2.49 -14.49
CA GLN A 96 13.68 -1.98 -15.80
C GLN A 96 14.12 -0.53 -16.03
N ALA A 97 14.08 0.31 -14.99
CA ALA A 97 14.57 1.68 -15.04
C ALA A 97 16.09 1.73 -15.28
N ALA A 98 16.86 0.80 -14.69
CA ALA A 98 18.31 0.71 -14.89
C ALA A 98 18.70 0.21 -16.29
N GLU A 99 17.84 -0.58 -16.94
CA GLU A 99 18.02 -1.07 -18.31
C GLU A 99 17.61 -0.04 -19.39
N GLY A 100 17.19 1.16 -18.97
CA GLY A 100 16.88 2.27 -19.87
C GLY A 100 15.49 2.21 -20.50
N GLU A 101 14.60 1.34 -20.01
CA GLU A 101 13.17 1.48 -20.28
C GLU A 101 12.65 2.68 -19.48
N GLU A 102 12.27 3.75 -20.19
CA GLU A 102 11.72 4.98 -19.61
C GLU A 102 10.32 4.69 -19.03
N LEU A 103 10.28 4.13 -17.83
CA LEU A 103 9.06 3.93 -17.02
C LEU A 103 8.74 5.14 -16.13
N THR A 104 9.55 6.20 -16.19
CA THR A 104 9.38 7.39 -15.37
C THR A 104 8.11 8.14 -15.79
N PRO A 105 7.18 8.41 -14.85
CA PRO A 105 6.00 9.20 -15.17
C PRO A 105 6.43 10.60 -15.62
N GLN A 106 5.95 11.02 -16.79
CA GLN A 106 6.29 12.32 -17.42
C GLN A 106 5.79 13.53 -16.60
N SER A 107 5.03 13.29 -15.53
CA SER A 107 4.48 14.30 -14.63
C SER A 107 4.41 13.77 -13.20
N PRO A 108 4.62 14.61 -12.17
CA PRO A 108 4.46 14.22 -10.76
C PRO A 108 3.03 13.78 -10.41
N HIS A 109 2.06 13.96 -11.32
CA HIS A 109 0.66 13.58 -11.13
C HIS A 109 0.26 12.35 -11.94
N ASP A 110 1.16 11.83 -12.77
CA ASP A 110 0.86 10.65 -13.56
C ASP A 110 0.93 9.40 -12.66
N ILE A 111 -0.13 8.62 -12.76
CA ILE A 111 -0.32 7.34 -12.08
C ILE A 111 -0.48 6.32 -13.21
N SER A 112 0.25 5.20 -13.14
CA SER A 112 0.13 4.16 -14.17
C SER A 112 -1.32 3.63 -14.23
N PRO A 113 -1.81 3.15 -15.39
CA PRO A 113 -3.16 2.60 -15.46
C PRO A 113 -3.40 1.43 -14.50
N TRP A 114 -2.34 0.66 -14.20
CA TRP A 114 -2.41 -0.43 -13.24
C TRP A 114 -2.56 0.10 -11.81
N ASP A 115 -1.72 1.08 -11.43
CA ASP A 115 -1.79 1.73 -10.12
C ASP A 115 -3.10 2.45 -9.88
N ALA A 116 -3.63 3.12 -10.90
CA ALA A 116 -4.91 3.81 -10.84
C ALA A 116 -6.05 2.81 -10.54
N ASN A 117 -6.00 1.61 -11.11
CA ASN A 117 -6.97 0.56 -10.83
C ASN A 117 -6.74 -0.08 -9.45
N PHE A 118 -5.47 -0.27 -9.06
CA PHE A 118 -5.11 -0.82 -7.75
C PHE A 118 -5.60 0.07 -6.59
N ILE A 119 -5.36 1.39 -6.71
CA ILE A 119 -5.66 2.36 -5.66
C ILE A 119 -7.12 2.85 -5.69
N ASN A 120 -7.92 2.37 -6.65
CA ASN A 120 -9.35 2.63 -6.74
C ASN A 120 -10.13 1.82 -5.69
N VAL A 121 -10.01 2.25 -4.44
CA VAL A 121 -10.66 1.68 -3.25
C VAL A 121 -11.40 2.76 -2.48
N ASP A 122 -12.27 2.34 -1.54
CA ASP A 122 -12.96 3.27 -0.65
C ASP A 122 -11.96 4.08 0.20
N GLN A 123 -12.30 5.33 0.51
CA GLN A 123 -11.43 6.24 1.26
C GLN A 123 -10.89 5.65 2.58
N PRO A 124 -11.67 4.97 3.43
CA PRO A 124 -11.13 4.38 4.66
C PRO A 124 -10.01 3.38 4.38
N ILE A 125 -10.16 2.58 3.31
CA ILE A 125 -9.13 1.62 2.89
C ILE A 125 -7.91 2.34 2.32
N LEU A 126 -8.10 3.42 1.55
CA LEU A 126 -7.00 4.24 1.06
C LEU A 126 -6.17 4.82 2.23
N PHE A 127 -6.82 5.31 3.28
CA PHE A 127 -6.13 5.79 4.48
C PHE A 127 -5.40 4.68 5.21
N GLU A 128 -6.01 3.51 5.38
CA GLU A 128 -5.34 2.35 5.98
C GLU A 128 -4.11 1.91 5.18
N ILE A 129 -4.20 1.86 3.84
CA ILE A 129 -3.05 1.58 2.96
C ILE A 129 -1.99 2.65 3.15
N THR A 130 -2.36 3.93 3.23
CA THR A 130 -1.42 5.05 3.39
C THR A 130 -0.65 4.94 4.71
N VAL A 131 -1.36 4.66 5.82
CA VAL A 131 -0.74 4.48 7.14
C VAL A 131 0.16 3.25 7.17
N ALA A 132 -0.27 2.15 6.57
CA ALA A 132 0.51 0.92 6.50
C ALA A 132 1.74 1.05 5.60
N ALA A 133 1.63 1.73 4.46
CA ALA A 133 2.75 2.02 3.56
C ALA A 133 3.82 2.85 4.26
N ASN A 134 3.41 3.88 5.01
CA ASN A 134 4.32 4.69 5.83
C ASN A 134 4.96 3.88 6.97
N TYR A 135 4.22 2.95 7.59
CA TYR A 135 4.78 2.09 8.63
C TYR A 135 5.82 1.10 8.07
N LEU A 136 5.60 0.57 6.87
CA LEU A 136 6.50 -0.35 6.20
C LEU A 136 7.58 0.36 5.37
N GLU A 137 7.55 1.70 5.30
CA GLU A 137 8.47 2.53 4.54
C GLU A 137 8.57 2.10 3.06
N ILE A 138 7.42 1.92 2.40
CA ILE A 138 7.34 1.54 0.98
C ILE A 138 7.18 2.81 0.13
N LYS A 139 8.30 3.38 -0.32
CA LYS A 139 8.33 4.70 -0.99
C LYS A 139 7.41 4.81 -2.20
N GLY A 140 7.43 3.84 -3.11
CA GLY A 140 6.57 3.89 -4.30
C GLY A 140 5.06 3.87 -3.97
N LEU A 141 4.67 3.13 -2.92
CA LEU A 141 3.28 3.08 -2.47
C LEU A 141 2.87 4.35 -1.70
N GLU A 142 3.77 4.92 -0.89
CA GLU A 142 3.59 6.23 -0.26
C GLU A 142 3.34 7.31 -1.32
N ASP A 143 4.15 7.32 -2.38
CA ASP A 143 4.03 8.27 -3.48
C ASP A 143 2.71 8.09 -4.25
N LEU A 144 2.31 6.85 -4.53
CA LEU A 144 1.02 6.55 -5.16
C LEU A 144 -0.17 7.05 -4.32
N CYS A 145 -0.13 6.83 -3.01
CA CYS A 145 -1.17 7.32 -2.10
C CYS A 145 -1.20 8.85 -2.08
N CYS A 146 -0.05 9.50 -1.97
CA CYS A 146 0.06 10.97 -1.99
C CYS A 146 -0.47 11.56 -3.30
N LYS A 147 -0.12 10.99 -4.45
CA LYS A 147 -0.63 11.41 -5.77
C LYS A 147 -2.14 11.28 -5.86
N THR A 148 -2.68 10.16 -5.38
CA THR A 148 -4.13 9.89 -5.38
C THR A 148 -4.88 10.91 -4.52
N LEU A 149 -4.41 11.16 -3.30
CA LEU A 149 -4.98 12.18 -2.40
C LEU A 149 -4.89 13.59 -3.00
N ALA A 150 -3.75 13.94 -3.60
CA ALA A 150 -3.57 15.23 -4.27
C ALA A 150 -4.55 15.41 -5.45
N ASN A 151 -4.81 14.34 -6.22
CA ASN A 151 -5.79 14.36 -7.31
C ASN A 151 -7.23 14.50 -6.79
N MET A 152 -7.54 13.98 -5.60
CA MET A 152 -8.85 14.18 -4.96
C MET A 152 -9.08 15.60 -4.45
N ILE A 153 -8.02 16.35 -4.15
CA ILE A 153 -8.06 17.75 -3.67
C ILE A 153 -8.07 18.73 -4.85
N ARG A 154 -7.41 18.37 -5.95
CA ARG A 154 -7.22 19.25 -7.11
C ARG A 154 -8.56 19.73 -7.67
N GLY A 155 -8.67 21.04 -7.84
CA GLY A 155 -9.81 21.68 -8.49
C GLY A 155 -11.08 21.74 -7.63
N LYS A 156 -11.04 21.24 -6.39
CA LYS A 156 -12.12 21.37 -5.42
C LYS A 156 -11.99 22.63 -4.59
N THR A 157 -13.11 23.19 -4.14
CA THR A 157 -13.11 24.29 -3.18
C THR A 157 -12.77 23.78 -1.77
N PRO A 158 -12.34 24.67 -0.85
CA PRO A 158 -12.12 24.30 0.55
C PRO A 158 -13.31 23.58 1.19
N GLU A 159 -14.54 23.99 0.89
CA GLU A 159 -15.77 23.39 1.40
C GLU A 159 -15.97 21.97 0.87
N GLU A 160 -15.75 21.75 -0.43
CA GLU A 160 -15.84 20.43 -1.05
C GLU A 160 -14.75 19.48 -0.53
N ILE A 161 -13.55 20.01 -0.23
CA ILE A 161 -12.47 19.26 0.42
C ILE A 161 -12.91 18.88 1.84
N ARG A 162 -13.42 19.82 2.63
CA ARG A 162 -13.91 19.53 4.00
C ARG A 162 -14.99 18.45 3.99
N GLN A 163 -15.93 18.49 3.05
CA GLN A 163 -16.94 17.45 2.89
C GLN A 163 -16.32 16.10 2.46
N THR A 164 -15.42 16.12 1.46
CA THR A 164 -14.76 14.91 0.94
C THR A 164 -13.96 14.19 2.01
N PHE A 165 -13.32 14.93 2.91
CA PHE A 165 -12.42 14.39 3.93
C PHE A 165 -13.04 14.38 5.33
N ASN A 166 -14.32 14.73 5.45
CA ASN A 166 -15.05 14.83 6.71
C ASN A 166 -14.29 15.66 7.78
N ILE A 167 -13.77 16.82 7.37
CA ILE A 167 -13.00 17.75 8.21
C ILE A 167 -13.96 18.81 8.76
N GLU A 168 -13.96 19.01 10.08
CA GLU A 168 -14.74 20.08 10.73
C GLU A 168 -14.21 21.47 10.34
N ASP A 169 -15.09 22.47 10.25
CA ASP A 169 -14.68 23.85 10.02
C ASP A 169 -14.21 24.48 11.33
N ASP A 170 -12.89 24.62 11.44
CA ASP A 170 -12.17 25.14 12.59
C ASP A 170 -11.79 26.63 12.43
N LEU A 171 -12.20 27.26 11.32
CA LEU A 171 -11.93 28.67 11.10
C LEU A 171 -12.91 29.53 11.91
N PRO A 172 -12.43 30.41 12.81
CA PRO A 172 -13.29 31.40 13.42
C PRO A 172 -13.89 32.30 12.33
N ILE A 173 -15.20 32.52 12.41
CA ILE A 173 -15.99 33.40 11.54
C ILE A 173 -15.54 34.85 11.75
N ASP A 174 -14.33 35.21 11.32
CA ASP A 174 -13.88 36.61 11.36
C ASP A 174 -12.66 36.87 10.47
N THR A 175 -12.77 36.60 9.16
CA THR A 175 -11.88 37.23 8.15
C THR A 175 -12.58 37.57 6.83
N ALA A 176 -13.91 37.49 6.75
CA ALA A 176 -14.66 37.81 5.53
C ALA A 176 -15.10 39.30 5.41
N GLU A 177 -14.84 40.16 6.40
CA GLU A 177 -15.33 41.56 6.39
C GLU A 177 -14.26 42.66 6.56
N LEU A 178 -13.04 42.49 6.03
CA LEU A 178 -12.12 43.63 5.89
C LEU A 178 -11.53 43.69 4.48
N GLY A 179 -12.26 44.31 3.56
CA GLY A 179 -11.76 44.58 2.21
C GLY A 179 -12.67 45.35 1.25
N GLU A 180 -13.96 45.53 1.53
CA GLU A 180 -14.78 46.55 0.85
C GLU A 180 -14.93 47.75 1.79
N ASP A 181 -13.92 48.62 1.81
CA ASP A 181 -14.01 50.07 2.02
C ASP A 181 -12.62 50.61 2.37
N LEU A 182 -11.92 51.12 1.33
CA LEU A 182 -11.17 52.40 1.27
C LEU A 182 -10.42 52.54 -0.06
#